data_AF-A0A7C2JYF3-F1
#
_entry.id   AF-A0A7C2JYF3-F1
#
_cell.length_a   1.000
_cell.length_b   1.000
_cell.length_c   1.000
_cell.angle_alpha   90.00
_cell.angle_beta   90.00
_cell.angle_gamma   90.00
#
_symmetry.space_group_name_H-M   'P 1'
#
loop_
_entity.id
_entity.type
_entity.pdbx_description
1 polymer ?
#
loop_
_entity_poly.entity_id
_entity_poly.type
_entity_poly.pdbx_seq_one_letter_code
_entity_poly.pdbx_strand_id
1 'polypeptide(L)'
;MNRRIWSWLLAGGAACGLIGCGGPSQEFKPAAELPAAHDDHGHVHGESAEGPHHGALVELGEEEFHAEIVVDGKAHSLKLYLLGPDAKTAASTAASEATIAVEDGPTLTLKAVEGQPEGMNTVFEVVDEKAVHDIAEAEFIHGELKITVGEKEFKTGLDVHFHADHDHEHEAKPTEPAPAEPEGAAKPE
;
A
#
# COMPACT_ATOMS: atom_id res chain seq x y z
N MET A 1 -18.67 70.46 2.80
CA MET A 1 -18.26 70.31 1.39
C MET A 1 -18.89 69.02 0.85
N ASN A 2 -19.81 69.16 -0.11
CA ASN A 2 -20.32 68.23 -1.15
C ASN A 2 -20.45 66.73 -0.79
N ARG A 3 -21.65 66.17 -0.51
CA ARG A 3 -22.73 65.71 -1.45
C ARG A 3 -22.17 64.83 -2.59
N ARG A 4 -22.60 63.57 -2.78
CA ARG A 4 -23.91 63.24 -3.38
C ARG A 4 -24.30 61.76 -3.19
N ILE A 5 -25.59 61.61 -2.88
CA ILE A 5 -26.42 60.41 -2.85
C ILE A 5 -26.86 60.08 -4.28
N TRP A 6 -26.88 58.81 -4.66
CA TRP A 6 -27.69 58.34 -5.78
C TRP A 6 -28.32 56.98 -5.46
N SER A 7 -29.56 57.05 -4.99
CA SER A 7 -30.53 55.97 -5.13
C SER A 7 -31.06 55.99 -6.56
N TRP A 8 -31.07 54.83 -7.22
CA TRP A 8 -31.99 54.55 -8.31
C TRP A 8 -32.73 53.26 -7.99
N LEU A 9 -34.02 53.43 -7.70
CA LEU A 9 -35.04 52.40 -7.71
C LEU A 9 -35.63 52.45 -9.13
N LEU A 10 -35.61 51.32 -9.86
CA LEU A 10 -36.51 51.13 -10.98
C LEU A 10 -36.86 49.65 -11.12
N ALA A 11 -38.16 49.41 -11.09
CA ALA A 11 -38.84 48.14 -11.15
C ALA A 11 -39.12 47.73 -12.61
N GLY A 12 -39.37 46.43 -12.83
CA GLY A 12 -40.27 45.97 -13.90
C GLY A 12 -39.79 44.80 -14.78
N GLY A 13 -40.21 43.58 -14.44
CA GLY A 13 -41.12 42.77 -15.26
C GLY A 13 -40.62 41.96 -16.48
N ALA A 14 -40.87 40.64 -16.38
CA ALA A 14 -41.49 39.74 -17.38
C ALA A 14 -40.65 38.91 -18.39
N ALA A 15 -40.56 37.61 -18.06
CA ALA A 15 -41.01 36.41 -18.82
C ALA A 15 -40.20 35.74 -19.97
N CYS A 16 -40.13 34.39 -19.84
CA CYS A 16 -39.91 33.29 -20.83
C CYS A 16 -38.55 33.19 -21.54
N GLY A 17 -37.86 32.04 -21.64
CA GLY A 17 -38.09 30.65 -21.24
C GLY A 17 -36.95 29.73 -21.76
N LEU A 18 -37.12 28.41 -21.58
CA LEU A 18 -36.39 27.27 -22.17
C LEU A 18 -35.14 26.71 -21.45
N ILE A 19 -35.37 25.95 -20.37
CA ILE A 19 -34.53 24.82 -19.92
C ILE A 19 -35.55 23.83 -19.34
N GLY A 20 -35.60 22.53 -19.60
CA GLY A 20 -34.71 21.56 -20.21
C GLY A 20 -35.19 20.21 -19.68
N CYS A 21 -35.13 19.17 -20.52
CA CYS A 21 -35.46 17.76 -20.31
C CYS A 21 -36.01 17.29 -18.95
N GLY A 22 -37.19 16.67 -19.01
CA GLY A 22 -37.64 15.72 -17.99
C GLY A 22 -36.83 14.42 -18.03
N GLY A 23 -36.53 13.92 -16.83
CA GLY A 23 -35.97 12.60 -16.51
C GLY A 23 -36.24 12.30 -15.03
N PRO A 24 -36.46 11.04 -14.63
CA PRO A 24 -37.14 10.68 -13.39
C PRO A 24 -36.32 10.98 -12.15
N SER A 25 -37.03 11.45 -11.13
CA SER A 25 -36.57 11.71 -9.76
C SER A 25 -35.65 10.62 -9.24
N GLN A 26 -34.38 10.97 -8.99
CA GLN A 26 -33.51 10.20 -8.12
C GLN A 26 -33.78 10.67 -6.70
N GLU A 27 -34.52 9.85 -5.95
CA GLU A 27 -34.70 10.00 -4.52
C GLU A 27 -33.37 9.67 -3.84
N PHE A 28 -32.70 10.70 -3.30
CA PHE A 28 -31.47 10.51 -2.53
C PHE A 28 -31.82 9.99 -1.13
N LYS A 29 -31.40 8.77 -0.83
CA LYS A 29 -31.44 8.21 0.52
C LYS A 29 -30.24 8.71 1.34
N PRO A 30 -30.39 8.97 2.65
CA PRO A 30 -29.26 9.30 3.52
C PRO A 30 -28.30 8.10 3.65
N ALA A 31 -27.01 8.42 3.79
CA ALA A 31 -25.85 7.50 3.76
C ALA A 31 -25.83 6.36 4.82
N ALA A 32 -26.89 6.21 5.62
CA ALA A 32 -26.99 5.19 6.66
C ALA A 32 -27.60 3.84 6.18
N GLU A 33 -27.98 3.73 4.91
CA GLU A 33 -28.61 2.51 4.36
C GLU A 33 -27.85 1.90 3.16
N LEU A 34 -26.61 2.30 2.91
CA LEU A 34 -25.77 1.60 1.95
C LEU A 34 -25.23 0.33 2.63
N PRO A 35 -25.46 -0.89 2.09
CA PRO A 35 -24.61 -2.01 2.47
C PRO A 35 -23.17 -1.60 2.17
N ALA A 36 -22.24 -1.88 3.09
CA ALA A 36 -20.82 -1.70 2.86
C ALA A 36 -20.50 -2.35 1.50
N ALA A 37 -20.21 -1.51 0.51
CA ALA A 37 -19.67 -1.97 -0.75
C ALA A 37 -18.31 -2.56 -0.39
N HIS A 38 -18.22 -3.88 -0.34
CA HIS A 38 -16.99 -4.55 -0.69
C HIS A 38 -16.69 -4.09 -2.11
N ASP A 39 -15.80 -3.11 -2.21
CA ASP A 39 -15.16 -2.83 -3.46
C ASP A 39 -14.23 -4.02 -3.72
N ASP A 40 -14.61 -4.79 -4.74
CA ASP A 40 -13.80 -5.81 -5.39
C ASP A 40 -12.64 -5.06 -6.07
N HIS A 41 -11.68 -4.59 -5.27
CA HIS A 41 -10.49 -3.92 -5.77
C HIS A 41 -9.64 -4.96 -6.49
N GLY A 42 -9.47 -4.74 -7.80
CA GLY A 42 -9.06 -5.75 -8.75
C GLY A 42 -7.77 -6.47 -8.37
N HIS A 43 -7.81 -7.79 -8.50
CA HIS A 43 -6.62 -8.64 -8.49
C HIS A 43 -5.69 -8.20 -9.63
N VAL A 44 -4.69 -7.38 -9.33
CA VAL A 44 -3.51 -7.28 -10.19
C VAL A 44 -2.77 -8.60 -10.11
N HIS A 45 -3.10 -9.52 -11.02
CA HIS A 45 -2.32 -10.73 -11.30
C HIS A 45 -1.02 -10.36 -12.04
N GLY A 46 -0.18 -9.56 -11.40
CA GLY A 46 1.11 -9.11 -11.89
C GLY A 46 2.02 -8.83 -10.70
N GLU A 47 3.32 -9.02 -10.90
CA GLU A 47 4.35 -8.64 -9.94
C GLU A 47 4.02 -7.24 -9.39
N SER A 48 3.83 -7.12 -8.07
CA SER A 48 3.50 -5.85 -7.44
C SER A 48 4.51 -4.81 -7.91
N ALA A 49 4.04 -3.69 -8.45
CA ALA A 49 4.94 -2.68 -8.99
C ALA A 49 5.89 -2.17 -7.88
N GLU A 50 7.17 -2.08 -8.21
CA GLU A 50 8.20 -1.64 -7.26
C GLU A 50 8.09 -0.13 -7.01
N GLY A 51 8.08 0.26 -5.74
CA GLY A 51 8.01 1.65 -5.30
C GLY A 51 9.38 2.33 -5.19
N PRO A 52 9.40 3.64 -4.84
CA PRO A 52 10.63 4.42 -4.72
C PRO A 52 11.60 3.98 -3.61
N HIS A 53 11.15 3.15 -2.67
CA HIS A 53 11.96 2.57 -1.59
C HIS A 53 12.22 1.07 -1.81
N HIS A 54 12.05 0.57 -3.03
CA HIS A 54 12.27 -0.83 -3.40
C HIS A 54 11.32 -1.81 -2.69
N GLY A 55 10.11 -1.35 -2.37
CA GLY A 55 9.04 -2.15 -1.79
C GLY A 55 7.88 -2.42 -2.75
N ALA A 56 6.89 -3.16 -2.26
CA ALA A 56 5.67 -3.46 -3.00
C ALA A 56 4.65 -2.32 -2.87
N LEU A 57 4.13 -1.82 -3.99
CA LEU A 57 3.07 -0.80 -4.02
C LEU A 57 1.67 -1.42 -3.83
N VAL A 58 0.84 -0.71 -3.07
CA VAL A 58 -0.54 -1.06 -2.75
C VAL A 58 -1.41 0.18 -2.91
N GLU A 59 -2.47 0.09 -3.71
CA GLU A 59 -3.39 1.20 -3.96
C GLU A 59 -4.36 1.41 -2.79
N LEU A 60 -4.65 2.69 -2.47
CA LEU A 60 -5.56 3.09 -1.42
C LEU A 60 -6.66 4.02 -1.98
N GLY A 61 -7.90 3.53 -1.98
CA GLY A 61 -9.10 4.29 -2.33
C GLY A 61 -9.06 4.86 -3.75
N GLU A 62 -9.12 3.99 -4.77
CA GLU A 62 -9.10 4.38 -6.19
C GLU A 62 -7.87 5.23 -6.58
N GLU A 63 -6.67 4.79 -6.18
CA GLU A 63 -5.38 5.47 -6.43
C GLU A 63 -5.27 6.89 -5.83
N GLU A 64 -6.16 7.29 -4.90
CA GLU A 64 -6.02 8.55 -4.15
C GLU A 64 -4.67 8.62 -3.41
N PHE A 65 -4.22 7.47 -2.90
CA PHE A 65 -2.93 7.28 -2.26
C PHE A 65 -2.38 5.91 -2.63
N HIS A 66 -1.09 5.72 -2.35
CA HIS A 66 -0.45 4.41 -2.40
C HIS A 66 0.28 4.17 -1.08
N ALA A 67 0.31 2.91 -0.64
CA ALA A 67 1.23 2.45 0.38
C ALA A 67 2.36 1.67 -0.28
N GLU A 68 3.59 1.90 0.12
CA GLU A 68 4.72 1.05 -0.24
C GLU A 68 5.15 0.24 0.99
N ILE A 69 5.12 -1.09 0.87
CA ILE A 69 5.51 -2.02 1.93
C ILE A 69 6.94 -2.48 1.67
N VAL A 70 7.84 -2.25 2.63
CA VAL A 70 9.23 -2.68 2.59
C VAL A 70 9.50 -3.63 3.74
N VAL A 71 10.04 -4.81 3.44
CA VAL A 71 10.45 -5.81 4.42
C VAL A 71 11.98 -5.80 4.52
N ASP A 72 12.52 -5.49 5.69
CA ASP A 72 13.96 -5.56 5.98
C ASP A 72 14.23 -6.72 6.95
N GLY A 73 14.66 -7.85 6.39
CA GLY A 73 14.99 -9.05 7.16
C GLY A 73 16.21 -8.89 8.09
N LYS A 74 17.09 -7.91 7.84
CA LYS A 74 18.28 -7.66 8.67
C LYS A 74 17.95 -6.77 9.87
N ALA A 75 17.12 -5.76 9.65
CA ALA A 75 16.64 -4.87 10.70
C ALA A 75 15.44 -5.46 11.48
N HIS A 76 14.91 -6.60 11.03
CA HIS A 76 13.69 -7.20 11.57
C HIS A 76 12.50 -6.24 11.55
N SER A 77 12.44 -5.40 10.51
CA SER A 77 11.46 -4.33 10.40
C SER A 77 10.60 -4.46 9.16
N LEU A 78 9.32 -4.15 9.29
CA LEU A 78 8.41 -3.90 8.18
C LEU A 78 8.03 -2.43 8.21
N LYS A 79 8.26 -1.74 7.09
CA LYS A 79 7.94 -0.32 6.90
C LYS A 79 6.81 -0.13 5.90
N LEU A 80 5.98 0.86 6.16
CA LEU A 80 4.99 1.38 5.24
C LEU A 80 5.30 2.85 4.96
N TYR A 81 5.46 3.19 3.68
CA TYR A 81 5.55 4.58 3.21
C TYR A 81 4.21 4.99 2.62
N LEU A 82 3.66 6.12 3.08
CA LEU A 82 2.47 6.71 2.52
C LEU A 82 2.86 7.62 1.35
N LEU A 83 2.34 7.31 0.17
CA LEU A 83 2.62 8.00 -1.09
C LEU A 83 1.32 8.59 -1.66
N GLY A 84 1.46 9.62 -2.47
CA GLY A 84 0.35 10.28 -3.15
C GLY A 84 -0.13 9.51 -4.39
N PRO A 85 -0.97 10.15 -5.23
CA PRO A 85 -1.56 9.53 -6.42
C PRO A 85 -0.55 9.10 -7.49
N ASP A 86 0.67 9.63 -7.45
CA ASP A 86 1.72 9.29 -8.42
C ASP A 86 2.58 8.08 -8.01
N ALA A 87 2.25 7.44 -6.88
CA ALA A 87 2.98 6.35 -6.24
C ALA A 87 4.47 6.65 -5.98
N LYS A 88 4.84 7.93 -5.86
CA LYS A 88 6.25 8.38 -5.76
C LYS A 88 6.45 9.48 -4.74
N THR A 89 5.57 10.48 -4.74
CA THR A 89 5.66 11.62 -3.85
C THR A 89 5.10 11.25 -2.49
N ALA A 90 5.83 11.54 -1.41
CA ALA A 90 5.35 11.28 -0.05
C ALA A 90 4.03 12.04 0.22
N ALA A 91 3.04 11.32 0.72
CA ALA A 91 1.84 11.88 1.31
C ALA A 91 1.92 11.77 2.84
N SER A 92 1.18 12.61 3.55
CA SER A 92 1.27 12.70 5.01
C SER A 92 -0.09 12.56 5.67
N THR A 93 -0.09 12.08 6.92
CA THR A 93 -1.27 11.92 7.75
C THR A 93 -0.97 12.23 9.21
N ALA A 94 -2.01 12.62 9.96
CA ALA A 94 -1.95 12.76 11.41
C ALA A 94 -2.08 11.42 12.15
N ALA A 95 -2.34 10.31 11.45
CA ALA A 95 -2.41 8.99 12.05
C ALA A 95 -1.09 8.65 12.74
N SER A 96 -1.18 8.04 13.93
CA SER A 96 -0.01 7.58 14.69
C SER A 96 0.36 6.13 14.40
N GLU A 97 -0.52 5.41 13.70
CA GLU A 97 -0.33 4.01 13.34
C GLU A 97 -1.09 3.61 12.07
N ALA A 98 -0.62 2.51 11.47
CA ALA A 98 -1.32 1.73 10.45
C ALA A 98 -1.35 0.26 10.90
N THR A 99 -2.28 -0.54 10.38
CA THR A 99 -2.36 -1.97 10.71
C THR A 99 -2.32 -2.84 9.48
N ILE A 100 -1.56 -3.91 9.54
CA ILE A 100 -1.58 -5.00 8.55
C ILE A 100 -2.08 -6.26 9.25
N ALA A 101 -3.25 -6.75 8.88
CA ALA A 101 -3.76 -8.03 9.34
C ALA A 101 -3.34 -9.12 8.35
N VAL A 102 -2.34 -9.92 8.70
CA VAL A 102 -1.86 -11.04 7.85
C VAL A 102 -2.88 -12.17 7.91
N GLU A 103 -3.26 -12.72 6.76
CA GLU A 103 -4.16 -13.87 6.66
C GLU A 103 -3.57 -15.07 7.39
N ASP A 104 -4.38 -15.74 8.22
CA ASP A 104 -3.96 -16.84 9.11
C ASP A 104 -2.77 -16.51 10.04
N GLY A 105 -2.45 -15.21 10.20
CA GLY A 105 -1.25 -14.73 10.88
C GLY A 105 -1.53 -13.65 11.94
N PRO A 106 -0.48 -12.93 12.38
CA PRO A 106 -0.63 -11.84 13.34
C PRO A 106 -1.23 -10.59 12.69
N THR A 107 -1.83 -9.73 13.51
CA THR A 107 -2.05 -8.33 13.14
C THR A 107 -0.84 -7.51 13.59
N LEU A 108 -0.17 -6.87 12.64
CA LEU A 108 0.96 -5.98 12.86
C LEU A 108 0.46 -4.54 13.01
N THR A 109 0.89 -3.86 14.06
CA THR A 109 0.63 -2.43 14.27
C THR A 109 1.91 -1.66 14.00
N LEU A 110 1.96 -0.96 12.87
CA LEU A 110 3.07 -0.13 12.46
C LEU A 110 2.89 1.26 13.07
N LYS A 111 3.85 1.72 13.86
CA LYS A 111 3.83 3.05 14.49
C LYS A 111 4.51 4.07 13.59
N ALA A 112 4.05 5.32 13.62
CA ALA A 112 4.76 6.40 12.96
C ALA A 112 6.21 6.48 13.46
N VAL A 113 7.17 6.53 12.53
CA VAL A 113 8.59 6.64 12.86
C VAL A 113 8.88 7.97 13.56
N GLU A 114 9.75 7.94 14.57
CA GLU A 114 10.15 9.13 15.32
C GLU A 114 10.89 10.17 14.45
N GLY A 115 10.83 11.44 14.84
CA GLY A 115 11.54 12.53 14.15
C GLY A 115 10.80 13.13 12.94
N GLN A 116 9.62 12.62 12.61
CA GLN A 116 8.72 13.22 11.63
C GLN A 116 8.04 14.49 12.19
N PRO A 117 7.69 15.49 11.36
CA PRO A 117 6.97 16.65 11.83
C PRO A 117 5.60 16.27 12.40
N GLU A 118 5.22 16.92 13.51
CA GLU A 118 3.96 16.62 14.20
C GLU A 118 2.75 16.72 13.26
N GLY A 119 1.93 15.67 13.23
CA GLY A 119 0.74 15.60 12.37
C GLY A 119 1.03 15.37 10.88
N MET A 120 2.29 15.15 10.48
CA MET A 120 2.72 14.95 9.09
C MET A 120 3.51 13.65 8.95
N ASN A 121 2.97 12.56 9.48
CA ASN A 121 3.60 11.24 9.40
C ASN A 121 3.49 10.69 7.97
N THR A 122 4.60 10.23 7.43
CA THR A 122 4.76 9.68 6.08
C THR A 122 5.27 8.24 6.10
N VAL A 123 5.93 7.83 7.18
CA VAL A 123 6.50 6.48 7.34
C VAL A 123 6.04 5.86 8.65
N PHE A 124 5.65 4.59 8.58
CA PHE A 124 5.25 3.76 9.70
C PHE A 124 6.11 2.50 9.75
N GLU A 125 6.42 2.01 10.94
CA GLU A 125 7.29 0.88 11.15
C GLU A 125 6.81 -0.02 12.28
N VAL A 126 6.99 -1.32 12.11
CA VAL A 126 7.01 -2.30 13.18
C VAL A 126 8.35 -3.03 13.14
N VAL A 127 8.94 -3.27 14.31
CA VAL A 127 10.09 -4.16 14.47
C VAL A 127 9.60 -5.40 15.20
N ASP A 128 9.59 -6.54 14.51
CA ASP A 128 9.16 -7.84 15.02
C ASP A 128 9.94 -8.93 14.31
N GLU A 129 10.96 -9.47 15.00
CA GLU A 129 11.86 -10.48 14.47
C GLU A 129 11.13 -11.70 13.93
N LYS A 130 10.15 -12.21 14.67
CA LYS A 130 9.43 -13.42 14.26
C LYS A 130 8.56 -13.13 13.05
N ALA A 131 7.73 -12.09 13.11
CA ALA A 131 6.80 -11.80 12.02
C ALA A 131 7.54 -11.44 10.72
N VAL A 132 8.61 -10.64 10.82
CA VAL A 132 9.40 -10.26 9.65
C VAL A 132 10.17 -11.44 9.09
N HIS A 133 10.68 -12.34 9.93
CA HIS A 133 11.28 -13.58 9.46
C HIS A 133 10.26 -14.48 8.73
N ASP A 134 9.09 -14.71 9.33
CA ASP A 134 8.03 -15.53 8.70
C ASP A 134 7.60 -14.93 7.35
N ILE A 135 7.47 -13.60 7.26
CA ILE A 135 7.12 -12.90 6.01
C ILE A 135 8.24 -13.01 4.97
N ALA A 136 9.50 -12.82 5.39
CA ALA A 136 10.64 -12.92 4.49
C ALA A 136 10.83 -14.34 3.96
N GLU A 137 10.56 -15.37 4.76
CA GLU A 137 10.56 -16.77 4.31
C GLU A 137 9.38 -17.09 3.39
N ALA A 138 8.20 -16.50 3.63
CA ALA A 138 7.04 -16.68 2.79
C ALA A 138 7.19 -15.97 1.42
N GLU A 139 7.97 -14.89 1.36
CA GLU A 139 8.12 -14.02 0.18
C GLU A 139 6.80 -13.37 -0.29
N PHE A 140 5.76 -13.38 0.56
CA PHE A 140 4.50 -12.68 0.29
C PHE A 140 3.80 -12.26 1.57
N ILE A 141 2.89 -11.30 1.44
CA ILE A 141 1.86 -10.99 2.45
C ILE A 141 0.51 -11.06 1.76
N HIS A 142 -0.33 -12.00 2.21
CA HIS A 142 -1.78 -11.94 2.01
C HIS A 142 -2.43 -11.37 3.26
N GLY A 143 -3.40 -10.46 3.12
CA GLY A 143 -4.03 -9.84 4.27
C GLY A 143 -4.83 -8.59 3.97
N GLU A 144 -4.90 -7.69 4.96
CA GLU A 144 -5.61 -6.41 4.85
C GLU A 144 -4.78 -5.29 5.47
N LEU A 145 -4.58 -4.20 4.72
CA LEU A 145 -3.98 -2.96 5.21
C LEU A 145 -5.08 -1.97 5.61
N LYS A 146 -4.89 -1.32 6.76
CA LYS A 146 -5.71 -0.19 7.22
C LYS A 146 -4.85 1.00 7.62
N ILE A 147 -5.24 2.18 7.16
CA ILE A 147 -4.62 3.45 7.56
C ILE A 147 -5.64 4.57 7.47
N THR A 148 -5.56 5.52 8.40
CA THR A 148 -6.35 6.76 8.35
C THR A 148 -5.54 7.85 7.65
N VAL A 149 -6.12 8.51 6.65
CA VAL A 149 -5.56 9.70 5.99
C VAL A 149 -6.61 10.80 6.04
N GLY A 150 -6.31 11.88 6.76
CA GLY A 150 -7.29 12.89 7.11
C GLY A 150 -8.38 12.32 8.03
N GLU A 151 -9.64 12.45 7.64
CA GLU A 151 -10.80 11.89 8.36
C GLU A 151 -11.27 10.54 7.80
N LYS A 152 -10.66 10.06 6.71
CA LYS A 152 -11.05 8.83 6.00
C LYS A 152 -10.16 7.67 6.41
N GLU A 153 -10.78 6.54 6.75
CA GLU A 153 -10.10 5.25 6.91
C GLU A 153 -10.07 4.54 5.55
N PHE A 154 -8.88 4.17 5.11
CA PHE A 154 -8.66 3.35 3.92
C PHE A 154 -8.44 1.91 4.37
N LYS A 155 -9.05 0.98 3.62
CA LYS A 155 -8.91 -0.47 3.78
C LYS A 155 -8.70 -1.07 2.41
N THR A 156 -7.71 -1.94 2.27
CA THR A 156 -7.44 -2.62 1.02
C THR A 156 -6.87 -4.00 1.28
N GLY A 157 -7.17 -4.94 0.39
CA GLY A 157 -6.56 -6.26 0.41
C GLY A 157 -5.07 -6.16 0.12
N LEU A 158 -4.28 -6.99 0.79
CA LEU A 158 -2.88 -7.21 0.47
C LEU A 158 -2.75 -8.54 -0.23
N ASP A 159 -2.16 -8.50 -1.40
CA ASP A 159 -1.65 -9.65 -2.15
C ASP A 159 -0.34 -9.17 -2.79
N VAL A 160 0.72 -9.17 -2.00
CA VAL A 160 2.02 -8.61 -2.38
C VAL A 160 3.12 -9.66 -2.30
N HIS A 161 3.96 -9.69 -3.33
CA HIS A 161 5.12 -10.58 -3.41
C HIS A 161 6.41 -9.78 -3.24
N PHE A 162 7.35 -10.34 -2.49
CA PHE A 162 8.68 -9.78 -2.27
C PHE A 162 9.69 -10.70 -2.92
N HIS A 163 10.50 -10.18 -3.84
CA HIS A 163 11.67 -10.92 -4.31
C HIS A 163 12.80 -10.68 -3.31
N ALA A 164 13.00 -11.64 -2.40
CA ALA A 164 14.23 -11.66 -1.66
C ALA A 164 15.32 -12.17 -2.61
N ASP A 165 16.35 -11.36 -2.87
CA ASP A 165 17.59 -11.83 -3.50
C ASP A 165 18.26 -12.84 -2.53
N HIS A 166 17.74 -14.06 -2.47
CA HIS A 166 18.36 -15.16 -1.79
C HIS A 166 19.57 -15.59 -2.60
N ASP A 167 20.70 -14.93 -2.34
CA ASP A 167 22.03 -15.41 -2.71
C ASP A 167 22.27 -16.70 -1.92
N HIS A 168 21.73 -17.82 -2.42
CA HIS A 168 22.06 -19.14 -1.94
C HIS A 168 23.52 -19.41 -2.31
N GLU A 169 24.44 -19.04 -1.42
CA GLU A 169 25.74 -19.67 -1.39
C GLU A 169 25.48 -21.16 -1.11
N HIS A 170 25.35 -21.95 -2.17
CA HIS A 170 25.30 -23.39 -2.07
C HIS A 170 26.59 -23.83 -1.39
N GLU A 171 26.51 -24.20 -0.11
CA GLU A 171 27.52 -25.05 0.51
C GLU A 171 27.78 -26.21 -0.46
N ALA A 172 28.99 -26.23 -1.02
CA ALA A 172 29.43 -27.27 -1.91
C ALA A 172 29.27 -28.60 -1.16
N LYS A 173 28.31 -29.41 -1.60
CA LYS A 173 28.17 -30.81 -1.15
C LYS A 173 29.56 -31.45 -1.16
N PRO A 174 29.98 -32.17 -0.10
CA PRO A 174 31.23 -32.90 -0.14
C PRO A 174 31.16 -33.88 -1.31
N THR A 175 31.99 -33.66 -2.33
CA THR A 175 32.20 -34.65 -3.38
C THR A 175 32.88 -35.85 -2.73
N GLU A 176 32.08 -36.89 -2.53
CA GLU A 176 32.57 -38.24 -2.23
C GLU A 176 33.63 -38.60 -3.28
N PRO A 177 34.88 -38.92 -2.90
CA PRO A 177 35.90 -39.27 -3.88
C PRO A 177 35.54 -40.61 -4.52
N ALA A 178 35.55 -40.63 -5.85
CA ALA A 178 35.37 -41.83 -6.66
C ALA A 178 36.31 -42.97 -6.21
N PRO A 179 35.89 -44.24 -6.26
CA PRO A 179 36.77 -45.36 -5.95
C PRO A 179 37.91 -45.41 -6.99
N ALA A 180 39.15 -45.47 -6.47
CA ALA A 180 40.36 -45.58 -7.25
C ALA A 180 40.37 -46.86 -8.12
N GLU A 181 40.68 -46.69 -9.39
CA GLU A 181 41.09 -47.79 -10.27
C GLU A 181 42.43 -48.37 -9.79
N PRO A 182 42.62 -49.69 -9.73
CA PRO A 182 43.95 -50.26 -9.53
C PRO A 182 44.71 -50.31 -10.87
N GLU A 183 45.80 -49.54 -10.94
CA GLU A 183 46.86 -49.73 -11.93
C GLU A 183 47.55 -51.09 -11.76
N GLY A 184 47.72 -51.80 -12.89
CA GLY A 184 48.96 -52.53 -13.20
C GLY A 184 49.09 -54.01 -12.80
N ALA A 185 49.11 -54.90 -13.80
CA ALA A 185 49.93 -56.11 -13.83
C ALA A 185 50.05 -56.60 -15.29
N ALA A 186 51.16 -56.31 -15.97
CA ALA A 186 52.33 -57.18 -16.13
C ALA A 186 52.24 -58.14 -17.34
N LYS A 187 53.09 -57.86 -18.35
CA LYS A 187 53.51 -58.83 -19.39
C LYS A 187 54.21 -60.04 -18.74
N PRO A 188 54.16 -61.19 -19.41
CA PRO A 188 55.41 -61.88 -19.79
C PRO A 188 55.37 -62.37 -21.25
N GLU A 189 56.40 -62.03 -22.05
CA GLU A 189 57.49 -62.91 -22.56
C GLU A 189 57.07 -63.87 -23.67
#